data_AF-A0A8C4KMS9-F1
#
_entry.id   AF-A0A8C4KMS9-F1
#
_cell.length_a   1.000
_cell.length_b   1.000
_cell.length_c   1.000
_cell.angle_alpha   90.00
_cell.angle_beta   90.00
_cell.angle_gamma   90.00
#
_symmetry.space_group_name_H-M   'P 1'
#
loop_
_entity.id
_entity.type
_entity.pdbx_description
1 polymer ?
#
loop_
_entity_poly.entity_id
_entity_poly.type
_entity_poly.pdbx_seq_one_letter_code
_entity_poly.pdbx_strand_id
1 'polypeptide(L)'
;VSFPTCRYCGTLWDQYKLCSSQHCRQLVLTCPGCRKKGLTACCPVCQEKELKVASRASGQALKEECECTRRRPRVPIEHISQSTLDTGKD
;
A
#
# COMPACT_ATOMS: atom_id res chain seq x y z
N VAL A 1 -16.42 17.79 -13.24
CA VAL A 1 -16.47 16.37 -12.87
C VAL A 1 -15.23 15.72 -13.45
N SER A 2 -14.29 15.27 -12.61
CA SER A 2 -13.08 14.62 -13.10
C SER A 2 -13.36 13.13 -13.26
N PHE A 3 -13.25 12.60 -14.48
CA PHE A 3 -13.40 11.17 -14.72
C PHE A 3 -12.18 10.42 -14.19
N PRO A 4 -12.35 9.20 -13.65
CA PRO A 4 -11.23 8.39 -13.22
C PRO A 4 -10.39 7.97 -14.44
N THR A 5 -9.07 8.08 -14.28
CA THR A 5 -8.11 7.80 -15.34
C THR A 5 -7.05 6.82 -14.87
N CYS A 6 -6.55 6.01 -15.79
CA CYS A 6 -5.41 5.14 -15.55
C CYS A 6 -4.22 5.95 -15.05
N ARG A 7 -3.61 5.51 -13.94
CA ARG A 7 -2.46 6.18 -13.32
C ARG A 7 -1.23 6.27 -14.24
N TYR A 8 -1.10 5.32 -15.17
CA TYR A 8 0.08 5.18 -16.02
C TYR A 8 -0.04 5.89 -17.37
N CYS A 9 -1.21 5.83 -18.02
CA CYS A 9 -1.40 6.33 -19.37
C CYS A 9 -2.48 7.41 -19.49
N GLY A 10 -3.18 7.76 -18.40
CA GLY A 10 -4.23 8.77 -18.41
C GLY A 10 -5.52 8.37 -19.14
N THR A 11 -5.59 7.18 -19.74
CA THR A 11 -6.82 6.69 -20.40
C THR A 11 -7.97 6.60 -19.39
N LEU A 12 -9.16 6.99 -19.81
CA LEU A 12 -10.39 6.85 -19.02
C LEU A 12 -10.54 5.40 -18.54
N TRP A 13 -10.59 5.24 -17.22
CA TRP A 13 -10.65 3.94 -16.59
C TRP A 13 -11.19 4.08 -15.17
N ASP A 14 -12.27 3.38 -14.88
CA ASP A 14 -13.04 3.48 -13.63
C ASP A 14 -12.93 2.23 -12.75
N GLN A 15 -12.33 1.14 -13.26
CA GLN A 15 -12.18 -0.08 -12.47
C GLN A 15 -10.96 -0.01 -11.57
N TYR A 16 -11.23 0.09 -10.28
CA TYR A 16 -10.22 -0.05 -9.24
C TYR A 16 -9.85 -1.50 -9.02
N LYS A 17 -8.56 -1.74 -8.77
CA LYS A 17 -8.03 -3.03 -8.34
C LYS A 17 -6.99 -2.79 -7.26
N LEU A 18 -6.72 -3.80 -6.44
CA LEU A 18 -5.67 -3.71 -5.44
C LEU A 18 -4.30 -3.71 -6.12
N CYS A 19 -3.38 -2.93 -5.55
CA CYS A 19 -1.96 -3.05 -5.83
C CYS A 19 -1.49 -4.47 -5.54
N SER A 20 -0.72 -5.05 -6.45
CA SER A 20 -0.24 -6.43 -6.31
C SER A 20 0.80 -6.60 -5.19
N SER A 21 1.47 -5.51 -4.77
CA SER A 21 2.32 -5.50 -3.58
C SER A 21 1.54 -5.88 -2.31
N GLN A 22 2.01 -6.95 -1.65
CA GLN A 22 1.42 -7.65 -0.50
C GLN A 22 1.02 -6.73 0.67
N HIS A 23 1.70 -5.57 0.78
CA HIS A 23 1.64 -4.63 1.89
C HIS A 23 1.07 -3.23 1.51
N CYS A 24 0.97 -2.86 0.23
CA CYS A 24 0.37 -1.57 -0.17
C CYS A 24 -1.15 -1.60 0.03
N ARG A 25 -1.81 -2.70 -0.40
CA ARG A 25 -3.27 -2.89 -0.45
C ARG A 25 -4.08 -1.66 -0.89
N GLN A 26 -3.47 -0.77 -1.66
CA GLN A 26 -4.08 0.47 -2.13
C GLN A 26 -4.82 0.20 -3.43
N LEU A 27 -5.97 0.85 -3.59
CA LEU A 27 -6.71 0.83 -4.85
C LEU A 27 -5.95 1.62 -5.92
N VAL A 28 -5.71 0.98 -7.06
CA VAL A 28 -5.08 1.56 -8.25
C VAL A 28 -6.02 1.47 -9.45
N LEU A 29 -6.08 2.57 -10.20
CA LEU A 29 -6.70 2.62 -11.51
C LEU A 29 -5.66 2.24 -12.56
N THR A 30 -5.77 1.01 -13.05
CA THR A 30 -4.88 0.53 -14.13
C THR A 30 -5.69 -0.08 -15.25
N CYS A 31 -5.59 0.53 -16.42
CA CYS A 31 -6.25 0.03 -17.62
C CYS A 31 -5.66 -1.32 -18.07
N PRO A 32 -6.42 -2.11 -18.86
CA PRO A 32 -5.96 -3.42 -19.35
C PRO A 32 -4.65 -3.35 -20.14
N GLY A 33 -4.42 -2.26 -20.90
CA GLY A 33 -3.18 -2.08 -21.65
C GLY A 33 -1.94 -1.98 -20.76
N CYS A 34 -2.01 -1.20 -19.68
CA CYS A 34 -0.94 -1.10 -18.69
C CYS A 34 -0.77 -2.41 -17.89
N ARG A 35 -1.87 -3.09 -17.58
CA ARG A 35 -1.83 -4.41 -16.91
C ARG A 35 -1.11 -5.47 -17.74
N LYS A 36 -1.35 -5.50 -19.06
CA LYS A 36 -0.63 -6.41 -19.98
C LYS A 36 0.88 -6.14 -20.02
N LYS A 37 1.31 -4.91 -19.71
CA LYS A 37 2.72 -4.53 -19.57
C LYS A 37 3.31 -4.86 -18.18
N GLY A 38 2.52 -5.45 -17.28
CA GLY A 38 2.92 -5.75 -15.91
C GLY A 38 2.82 -4.56 -14.94
N LEU A 39 2.22 -3.44 -15.35
CA LEU A 39 2.07 -2.26 -14.49
C LEU A 39 0.83 -2.43 -13.61
N THR A 40 0.96 -3.11 -12.47
CA THR A 40 -0.17 -3.41 -11.56
C THR A 40 -0.06 -2.72 -10.21
N ALA A 41 1.01 -1.97 -9.97
CA ALA A 41 1.28 -1.35 -8.68
C ALA A 41 0.65 0.05 -8.49
N CYS A 42 0.44 0.41 -7.22
CA CYS A 42 -0.04 1.74 -6.78
C CYS A 42 0.98 2.88 -7.01
N CYS A 43 2.28 2.56 -7.00
CA CYS A 43 3.38 3.50 -7.12
C CYS A 43 4.65 2.80 -7.68
N PRO A 44 5.67 3.56 -8.12
CA PRO A 44 6.91 2.99 -8.67
C PRO A 44 7.63 2.06 -7.70
N VAL A 45 7.64 2.40 -6.41
CA VAL A 45 8.26 1.57 -5.35
C VAL A 45 7.57 0.21 -5.25
N CYS A 46 6.23 0.19 -5.32
CA CYS A 46 5.50 -1.07 -5.33
C CYS A 46 5.72 -1.84 -6.64
N GLN A 47 5.89 -1.15 -7.78
CA GLN A 47 6.19 -1.81 -9.05
C GLN A 47 7.56 -2.51 -9.02
N GLU A 48 8.56 -1.88 -8.42
CA GLU A 48 9.89 -2.47 -8.27
C GLU A 48 9.88 -3.67 -7.31
N LYS A 49 9.11 -3.59 -6.21
CA LYS A 49 8.90 -4.72 -5.29
C LYS A 49 8.31 -5.91 -6.01
N GLU A 50 7.31 -5.69 -6.86
CA GLU A 50 6.69 -6.75 -7.65
C GLU A 50 7.66 -7.38 -8.66
N LEU A 51 8.46 -6.55 -9.34
CA LEU A 51 9.51 -7.04 -10.24
C LEU A 51 10.52 -7.91 -9.49
N LYS A 52 10.97 -7.47 -8.30
CA LYS A 52 11.89 -8.23 -7.43
C LYS A 52 11.31 -9.58 -7.00
N VAL A 53 10.03 -9.61 -6.59
CA VAL A 53 9.31 -10.84 -6.22
C VAL A 53 9.16 -11.79 -7.42
N ALA A 54 8.78 -11.27 -8.59
CA ALA A 54 8.63 -12.08 -9.80
C ALA A 54 9.96 -12.70 -10.28
N SER A 55 11.09 -12.03 -10.05
CA SER A 55 12.42 -12.50 -10.41
C SER A 55 13.03 -13.57 -9.48
N ARG A 56 12.24 -14.20 -8.59
CA ARG A 56 12.68 -15.32 -7.71
C ARG A 56 13.82 -15.01 -6.74
N ALA A 57 14.08 -13.74 -6.43
CA ALA A 57 15.04 -13.35 -5.40
C ALA A 57 14.31 -12.99 -4.11
N SER A 58 14.38 -13.92 -3.16
CA SER A 58 14.37 -13.67 -1.72
C SER A 58 12.99 -13.57 -1.04
N GLY A 59 12.74 -14.55 -0.17
CA GLY A 59 11.87 -14.45 1.00
C GLY A 59 12.37 -13.42 2.04
N GLN A 60 12.90 -12.29 1.58
CA GLN A 60 13.11 -11.12 2.42
C GLN A 60 11.76 -10.47 2.64
N ALA A 61 11.41 -10.29 3.92
CA ALA A 61 10.31 -9.44 4.33
C ALA A 61 10.51 -8.04 3.73
N LEU A 62 9.87 -7.78 2.59
CA LEU A 62 9.92 -6.50 1.92
C LEU A 62 9.23 -5.50 2.83
N LYS A 63 10.02 -4.60 3.45
CA LYS A 63 9.50 -3.53 4.32
C LYS A 63 8.29 -2.87 3.67
N GLU A 64 7.22 -2.65 4.43
CA GLU A 64 5.96 -2.00 4.00
C GLU A 64 6.12 -0.50 3.71
N GLU A 65 7.24 -0.08 3.14
CA GLU A 65 7.52 1.32 2.90
C GLU A 65 7.30 1.66 1.43
N CYS A 66 6.21 2.37 1.15
CA CYS A 66 5.98 3.05 -0.11
C CYS A 66 5.35 4.42 0.18
N GLU A 67 5.30 5.30 -0.82
CA GLU A 67 4.69 6.61 -0.67
C GLU A 67 3.21 6.52 -0.22
N CYS A 68 2.53 5.43 -0.58
CA CYS A 68 1.14 5.19 -0.20
C CYS A 68 0.98 4.84 1.29
N THR A 69 1.90 4.07 1.88
CA THR A 69 1.86 3.72 3.31
C THR A 69 2.38 4.84 4.20
N ARG A 70 3.38 5.62 3.74
CA ARG A 70 3.89 6.78 4.49
C ARG A 70 2.86 7.89 4.68
N ARG A 71 1.90 8.03 3.75
CA ARG A 71 0.81 9.00 3.86
C ARG A 71 -0.35 8.54 4.75
N ARG A 72 -0.39 7.27 5.16
CA ARG A 72 -1.44 6.80 6.07
C ARG A 72 -1.18 7.40 7.45
N PRO A 73 -2.17 8.09 8.06
CA PRO A 73 -2.04 8.51 9.45
C PRO A 73 -1.78 7.26 10.28
N ARG A 74 -0.67 7.26 11.03
CA ARG A 74 -0.38 6.18 11.97
C ARG A 74 -1.41 6.26 13.08
N VAL A 75 -1.96 5.13 13.48
CA VAL A 75 -2.80 5.05 14.67
C VAL A 75 -1.96 5.59 15.83
N PRO A 76 -2.43 6.62 16.57
CA PRO A 76 -1.78 7.03 17.80
C PRO A 76 -1.67 5.82 18.72
N ILE A 77 -0.46 5.50 19.16
CA ILE A 77 -0.30 4.52 20.24
C ILE A 77 -0.73 5.26 21.50
N GLU A 78 -1.94 4.98 21.99
CA GLU A 78 -2.31 5.40 23.34
C GLU A 78 -1.35 4.69 24.30
N HIS A 79 -0.44 5.46 24.89
CA HIS A 79 0.33 5.00 26.03
C HIS A 79 -0.66 4.82 27.17
N ILE A 80 -1.20 3.61 27.33
CA ILE A 80 -1.95 3.23 28.52
C ILE A 80 -0.92 3.28 29.65
N SER A 81 -0.86 4.43 30.33
CA SER A 81 -0.18 4.56 31.61
C SER A 81 -0.80 3.53 32.55
N GLN A 82 -0.06 2.46 32.83
CA GLN A 82 -0.37 1.54 33.90
C GLN A 82 -0.34 2.31 35.22
N SER A 83 -1.47 2.86 35.62
CA SER A 83 -1.66 3.44 36.94
C SER A 83 -3.06 3.11 37.43
N THR A 84 -3.39 1.81 37.46
CA THR A 84 -4.46 1.27 38.29
C THR A 84 -4.02 -0.10 38.82
N LEU A 85 -2.97 -0.12 39.63
CA LEU A 85 -2.67 -1.23 40.53
C LEU A 85 -1.92 -0.65 41.75
N ASP A 86 -2.44 -0.99 42.93
CA ASP A 86 -1.99 -0.62 44.28
C ASP A 86 -2.37 0.82 44.73
N THR A 87 -3.01 1.08 45.88
CA THR A 87 -3.10 0.36 47.15
C THR A 87 -4.34 0.86 47.91
N GLY A 88 -5.10 -0.04 48.55
CA GLY A 88 -6.07 0.33 49.57
C GLY A 88 -5.37 0.78 50.86
N LYS A 89 -5.75 1.94 51.40
CA LYS A 89 -5.57 2.44 52.78
C LYS A 89 -6.23 3.83 52.78
N ASP A 90 -7.26 4.14 53.55
CA ASP A 90 -7.53 3.93 54.97
C ASP A 90 -9.06 3.88 55.19
#